data_AF-A0A835HDV7-F1
#
_entry.id   AF-A0A835HDV7-F1
#
_cell.length_a   1.000
_cell.length_b   1.000
_cell.length_c   1.000
_cell.angle_alpha   90.00
_cell.angle_beta   90.00
_cell.angle_gamma   90.00
#
_symmetry.space_group_name_H-M   'P 1'
#
loop_
_entity.id
_entity.type
_entity.pdbx_description
1 polymer ?
#
loop_
_entity_poly.entity_id
_entity_poly.type
_entity_poly.pdbx_seq_one_letter_code
_entity_poly.pdbx_strand_id
1 'polypeptide(L)'
;MDYLNSHLFRYQLELKPEFGGLVERRNRKPWSEFVNVENQHLVSPEAIDFLDKRLRYDHQDRLSAQETMAHPYLSQVRVVDTSRKLQQKRKKDSCDEMLDQ
;
A
#
# COMPACT_ATOMS: atom_id res chain seq x y z
N MET A 1 -19.46 -8.63 -13.73
CA MET A 1 -20.11 -8.09 -12.52
C MET A 1 -19.18 -7.04 -11.92
N ASP A 2 -19.69 -5.85 -11.65
CA ASP A 2 -18.94 -4.68 -11.20
C ASP A 2 -18.43 -4.87 -9.76
N TYR A 3 -17.15 -4.58 -9.50
CA TYR A 3 -16.51 -4.76 -8.19
C TYR A 3 -17.18 -3.92 -7.10
N LEU A 4 -17.70 -2.74 -7.45
CA LEU A 4 -18.44 -1.90 -6.51
C LEU A 4 -19.76 -2.55 -6.10
N ASN A 5 -20.54 -3.04 -7.08
CA ASN A 5 -21.83 -3.67 -6.81
C ASN A 5 -21.68 -4.95 -5.96
N SER A 6 -20.65 -5.74 -6.22
CA SER A 6 -20.33 -6.92 -5.40
C SER A 6 -20.02 -6.53 -3.94
N HIS A 7 -19.29 -5.43 -3.73
CA HIS A 7 -19.00 -4.92 -2.39
C HIS A 7 -20.26 -4.43 -1.67
N LEU A 8 -21.08 -3.61 -2.34
CA LEU A 8 -22.35 -3.11 -1.79
C LEU A 8 -23.27 -4.27 -1.39
N PHE A 9 -23.40 -5.28 -2.26
CA PHE A 9 -24.22 -6.45 -1.99
C PHE A 9 -23.69 -7.28 -0.81
N ARG A 10 -22.37 -7.54 -0.75
CA ARG A 10 -21.72 -8.33 0.30
C ARG A 10 -21.98 -7.75 1.69
N TYR A 11 -21.96 -6.43 1.82
CA TYR A 11 -22.12 -5.73 3.11
C TYR A 11 -23.51 -5.12 3.30
N GLN A 12 -24.47 -5.41 2.41
CA GLN A 12 -25.83 -4.86 2.44
C GLN A 12 -25.86 -3.32 2.54
N LEU A 13 -24.97 -2.68 1.79
CA LEU A 13 -24.84 -1.23 1.75
C LEU A 13 -25.73 -0.65 0.66
N GLU A 14 -26.45 0.41 0.99
CA GLU A 14 -27.27 1.15 0.04
C GLU A 14 -26.49 2.36 -0.50
N LEU A 15 -26.40 2.44 -1.83
CA LEU A 15 -25.89 3.64 -2.48
C LEU A 15 -26.95 4.72 -2.43
N LYS A 16 -26.64 5.88 -1.85
CA LYS A 16 -27.59 6.98 -1.78
C LYS A 16 -28.05 7.39 -3.19
N PRO A 17 -29.33 7.75 -3.40
CA PRO A 17 -29.88 8.09 -4.71
C PRO A 17 -29.12 9.22 -5.42
N GLU A 18 -28.54 10.16 -4.67
CA GLU A 18 -27.70 11.26 -5.17
C GLU A 18 -26.47 10.79 -5.97
N PHE A 19 -25.98 9.57 -5.70
CA PHE A 19 -24.85 8.98 -6.43
C PHE A 19 -25.28 8.07 -7.57
N GLY A 20 -26.55 7.68 -7.66
CA GLY A 20 -27.06 6.70 -8.63
C GLY A 20 -26.89 7.14 -10.09
N GLY A 21 -26.91 8.45 -10.36
CA GLY A 21 -26.64 9.03 -11.69
C GLY A 21 -25.18 9.42 -11.92
N LEU A 22 -24.36 9.49 -10.87
CA LEU A 22 -22.96 9.92 -10.94
C LEU A 22 -21.99 8.74 -11.05
N VAL A 23 -22.36 7.61 -10.44
CA VAL A 23 -21.58 6.37 -10.49
C VAL A 23 -21.91 5.65 -11.78
N GLU A 24 -21.29 6.10 -12.86
CA GLU A 24 -21.33 5.38 -14.13
C GLU A 24 -20.65 4.02 -14.00
N ARG A 25 -21.17 3.03 -14.74
CA ARG A 25 -20.54 1.71 -14.86
C ARG A 25 -19.20 1.86 -15.58
N ARG A 26 -18.11 1.82 -14.82
CA ARG A 26 -16.74 1.85 -15.36
C ARG A 26 -16.06 0.51 -15.17
N ASN A 27 -15.44 0.03 -16.24
CA ASN A 27 -14.58 -1.14 -16.18
C ASN A 27 -13.29 -0.82 -15.43
N ARG A 28 -12.73 -1.81 -14.72
CA ARG A 28 -11.41 -1.68 -14.10
C ARG A 28 -10.39 -1.41 -15.21
N LYS A 29 -9.70 -0.27 -15.09
CA LYS A 29 -8.59 0.07 -15.97
C LYS A 29 -7.32 -0.67 -15.53
N PRO A 30 -6.55 -1.26 -16.46
CA PRO A 30 -5.24 -1.78 -16.12
C PRO A 30 -4.32 -0.64 -15.67
N TRP A 31 -3.45 -0.91 -14.71
CA TRP A 31 -2.55 0.10 -14.16
C TRP A 31 -1.59 0.71 -15.20
N SER A 32 -1.32 -0.01 -16.28
CA SER A 32 -0.50 0.46 -17.41
C SER A 32 -1.08 1.70 -18.10
N GLU A 33 -2.40 1.93 -18.06
CA GLU A 33 -3.02 3.15 -18.61
C GLU A 33 -2.60 4.43 -17.87
N PHE A 34 -2.08 4.31 -16.65
CA PHE A 34 -1.65 5.45 -15.84
C PHE A 34 -0.14 5.70 -15.96
N VAL A 35 0.59 4.89 -16.73
CA VAL A 35 2.03 5.04 -16.93
C VAL A 35 2.29 6.00 -18.10
N ASN A 36 3.12 6.99 -17.88
CA ASN A 36 3.53 7.99 -18.86
C ASN A 36 5.05 8.24 -18.79
N VAL A 37 5.59 9.02 -19.72
CA VAL A 37 7.04 9.28 -19.83
C VAL A 37 7.61 9.93 -18.55
N GLU A 38 6.81 10.74 -17.86
CA GLU A 38 7.22 11.42 -16.64
C GLU A 38 7.29 10.48 -15.44
N ASN A 39 6.37 9.51 -15.32
CA ASN A 39 6.27 8.64 -14.15
C ASN A 39 6.83 7.23 -14.34
N GLN A 40 7.19 6.83 -15.57
CA GLN A 40 7.67 5.49 -15.88
C GLN A 40 8.85 5.03 -15.01
N HIS A 41 9.70 5.97 -14.60
CA HIS A 41 10.89 5.69 -13.78
C HIS A 41 10.54 5.35 -12.32
N LEU A 42 9.31 5.67 -11.88
CA LEU A 42 8.78 5.35 -10.56
C LEU A 42 7.97 4.05 -10.56
N VAL A 43 7.68 3.51 -11.74
CA VAL A 43 6.81 2.35 -11.90
C VAL A 43 7.66 1.09 -11.96
N SER A 44 7.43 0.18 -11.02
CA SER A 44 7.95 -1.19 -11.06
C SER A 44 6.81 -2.20 -10.95
N PRO A 45 6.99 -3.46 -11.41
CA PRO A 45 5.98 -4.51 -11.24
C PRO A 45 5.54 -4.67 -9.78
N GLU A 46 6.48 -4.56 -8.84
CA GLU A 46 6.22 -4.64 -7.40
C GLU A 46 5.43 -3.42 -6.89
N ALA A 47 5.68 -2.23 -7.44
CA ALA A 47 4.92 -1.03 -7.11
C ALA A 47 3.45 -1.16 -7.53
N ILE A 48 3.22 -1.70 -8.72
CA ILE A 48 1.88 -1.91 -9.27
C ILE A 48 1.14 -3.00 -8.49
N ASP A 49 1.80 -4.12 -8.18
CA ASP A 49 1.25 -5.18 -7.33
C ASP A 49 0.88 -4.67 -5.93
N PHE A 50 1.75 -3.83 -5.35
CA PHE A 50 1.49 -3.18 -4.07
C PHE A 50 0.23 -2.30 -4.10
N LEU A 51 0.08 -1.47 -5.14
CA LEU A 51 -1.09 -0.61 -5.31
C LEU A 51 -2.36 -1.44 -5.54
N ASP A 52 -2.29 -2.50 -6.35
CA ASP A 52 -3.44 -3.35 -6.66
C ASP A 52 -3.99 -4.06 -5.42
N LYS A 53 -3.13 -4.48 -4.51
CA LYS A 53 -3.52 -5.11 -3.24
C LYS A 53 -4.02 -4.11 -2.19
N ARG A 54 -3.69 -2.82 -2.32
CA ARG A 54 -4.11 -1.79 -1.37
C ARG A 54 -5.40 -1.08 -1.79
N LEU A 55 -5.61 -0.91 -3.10
CA LEU A 55 -6.76 -0.22 -3.67
C LEU A 55 -7.88 -1.20 -4.05
N ARG A 56 -8.41 -1.90 -3.04
CA ARG A 56 -9.57 -2.81 -3.17
C ARG A 56 -10.84 -2.17 -2.60
N TYR A 57 -11.97 -2.40 -3.29
CA TYR A 57 -13.28 -2.00 -2.80
C TYR A 57 -13.60 -2.69 -1.48
N ASP A 58 -13.46 -4.02 -1.44
CA ASP A 58 -13.58 -4.77 -0.20
C ASP A 58 -12.43 -4.42 0.74
N HIS A 59 -12.78 -4.04 1.97
CA HIS A 59 -11.81 -3.72 2.99
C HIS A 59 -11.12 -4.97 3.57
N GLN A 60 -11.75 -6.15 3.49
CA GLN A 60 -11.13 -7.41 3.92
C GLN A 60 -10.01 -7.87 2.97
N ASP A 61 -10.14 -7.54 1.68
CA ASP A 61 -9.12 -7.87 0.67
C ASP A 61 -7.93 -6.89 0.66
N ARG A 62 -7.99 -5.81 1.45
CA ARG A 62 -6.89 -4.84 1.55
C ARG A 62 -5.78 -5.43 2.42
N LEU A 63 -4.53 -5.29 1.96
CA LEU A 63 -3.36 -5.58 2.78
C LEU A 63 -3.44 -4.86 4.13
N SER A 64 -3.27 -5.60 5.21
CA SER A 64 -3.09 -5.04 6.55
C SER A 64 -1.78 -4.23 6.61
N ALA A 65 -1.62 -3.41 7.67
CA ALA A 65 -0.40 -2.65 7.86
C ALA A 65 0.84 -3.55 7.95
N GLN A 66 0.73 -4.69 8.65
CA GLN A 66 1.81 -5.64 8.81
C GLN A 66 2.21 -6.27 7.47
N GLU A 67 1.24 -6.70 6.67
CA GLU A 67 1.50 -7.28 5.34
C GLU A 67 2.02 -6.23 4.35
N THR A 68 1.50 -5.00 4.43
CA THR A 68 1.98 -3.84 3.66
C THR A 68 3.46 -3.61 3.93
N MET A 69 3.88 -3.60 5.21
CA MET A 69 5.29 -3.43 5.59
C MET A 69 6.18 -4.58 5.11
N ALA A 70 5.64 -5.80 5.04
CA ALA A 70 6.35 -6.98 4.55
C ALA A 70 6.47 -7.04 3.01
N HIS A 71 5.74 -6.20 2.28
CA HIS A 71 5.68 -6.26 0.82
C HIS A 71 7.05 -6.10 0.14
N PRO A 72 7.36 -6.83 -0.95
CA PRO A 72 8.62 -6.73 -1.69
C PRO A 72 8.98 -5.31 -2.14
N TYR A 73 7.97 -4.51 -2.51
CA TYR A 73 8.15 -3.10 -2.88
C TYR A 73 8.87 -2.27 -1.80
N LEU A 74 8.63 -2.57 -0.51
CA LEU A 74 9.26 -1.86 0.61
C LEU A 74 10.56 -2.52 1.10
N SER A 75 11.09 -3.50 0.38
CA SER A 75 12.30 -4.25 0.78
C SER A 75 13.51 -3.35 1.03
N GLN A 76 13.80 -2.41 0.12
CA GLN A 76 14.92 -1.48 0.25
C GLN A 76 14.78 -0.59 1.49
N VAL A 77 13.56 -0.07 1.72
CA VAL A 77 13.26 0.75 2.90
C VAL A 77 13.48 -0.04 4.19
N ARG A 78 13.05 -1.32 4.24
CA ARG A 78 13.27 -2.17 5.41
C ARG A 78 14.75 -2.37 5.71
N VAL A 79 15.59 -2.60 4.69
CA VAL A 79 17.04 -2.79 4.86
C VAL A 79 17.71 -1.53 5.39
N VAL A 80 17.32 -0.36 4.87
CA VAL A 80 17.82 0.93 5.36
C VAL A 80 17.40 1.17 6.80
N ASP A 81 16.13 0.88 7.13
CA ASP A 81 15.60 1.05 8.48
C ASP A 81 16.27 0.12 9.50
N THR A 82 16.51 -1.15 9.14
CA THR A 82 17.20 -2.10 10.04
C THR A 82 18.64 -1.66 10.29
N SER A 83 19.35 -1.22 9.25
CA SER A 83 20.72 -0.69 9.36
C SER A 83 20.77 0.55 10.25
N ARG A 84 19.82 1.48 10.07
CA ARG A 84 19.70 2.71 10.89
C ARG A 84 19.43 2.40 12.36
N LYS A 85 18.61 1.39 12.66
CA LYS A 85 18.34 0.94 14.04
C LYS A 85 19.58 0.30 14.69
N LEU A 86 20.33 -0.52 13.95
CA LEU A 86 21.57 -1.13 14.44
C LEU A 86 22.64 -0.07 14.77
N GLN A 87 22.80 0.95 13.93
CA GLN A 87 23.74 2.05 14.19
C GLN A 87 23.37 2.84 15.45
N GLN A 88 22.08 3.11 15.66
CA GLN A 88 21.61 3.77 16.88
C GLN A 88 21.86 2.91 18.13
N LYS A 89 21.61 1.60 18.04
CA LYS A 89 21.90 0.68 19.15
C LYS A 89 23.39 0.67 19.50
N ARG A 90 24.28 0.53 18.51
CA ARG A 90 25.74 0.56 18.73
C ARG A 90 26.22 1.87 19.36
N LYS A 91 25.66 3.01 18.94
CA LYS A 91 25.98 4.31 19.54
C LYS A 91 25.48 4.42 20.98
N LYS A 92 24.31 3.86 21.28
CA LYS A 92 23.77 3.84 22.63
C LYS A 92 24.61 2.96 23.55
N ASP A 93 24.89 1.73 23.13
CA ASP A 93 25.70 0.78 23.90
C ASP A 93 27.09 1.39 24.21
N SER A 94 27.71 2.08 23.23
CA SER A 94 28.97 2.80 23.43
C SER A 94 28.88 4.02 24.35
N CYS A 95 27.74 4.72 24.40
CA CYS A 95 27.53 5.85 25.32
C CYS A 95 27.28 5.38 26.75
N ASP A 96 26.52 4.29 26.93
CA ASP A 96 26.24 3.70 28.23
C ASP A 96 27.55 3.14 28.85
N GLU A 97 28.43 2.51 28.05
CA GLU A 97 29.77 2.09 28.49
C GLU A 97 30.69 3.24 28.92
N MET A 98 30.50 4.46 28.40
CA MET A 98 31.26 5.64 28.81
C MET A 98 30.75 6.29 30.09
N LEU A 99 29.53 5.96 30.53
CA LEU A 99 28.94 6.48 31.77
C LEU A 99 29.19 5.57 32.98
N ASP A 100 29.52 4.30 32.74
CA ASP A 100 29.90 3.32 33.76
C ASP A 100 31.41 3.37 34.13
N GLN A 101 32.18 4.31 33.55
CA GLN A 101 33.58 4.60 33.89
C GLN A 101 33.71 5.99 34.51
#